data_AF-A0A7X9E4P9-F1
#
_entry.id   AF-A0A7X9E4P9-F1
#
_cell.length_a   1.000
_cell.length_b   1.000
_cell.length_c   1.000
_cell.angle_alpha   90.00
_cell.angle_beta   90.00
_cell.angle_gamma   90.00
#
_symmetry.space_group_name_H-M   'P 1'
#
loop_
_entity.id
_entity.type
_entity.pdbx_description
1 polymer ?
#
loop_
_entity_poly.entity_id
_entity_poly.type
_entity_poly.pdbx_seq_one_letter_code
_entity_poly.pdbx_strand_id
1 'polypeptide(L)'
;MKVSDLKFIERNFRFMDQKTFSALVSNIKKDKFLTSTPLVMKKDDDYIIISGNHRVKACIDAGIDEIYCIVFDYLNVTEDDILRLQISHNLLSGKDDINILEELYNQIKDVT
;
A
#
# COMPACT_ATOMS: atom_id res chain seq x y z
N MET A 1 12.77 6.36 -4.44
CA MET A 1 12.46 6.85 -3.08
C MET A 1 13.03 5.83 -2.10
N LYS A 2 13.63 6.27 -0.99
CA LYS A 2 14.09 5.30 0.00
C LYS A 2 12.90 4.65 0.67
N VAL A 3 12.98 3.35 0.90
CA VAL A 3 11.90 2.62 1.56
C VAL A 3 11.71 3.10 3.01
N SER A 4 12.77 3.63 3.64
CA SER A 4 12.74 4.26 4.97
C SER A 4 11.85 5.49 5.05
N ASP A 5 11.60 6.16 3.93
CA ASP A 5 10.87 7.44 3.89
C ASP A 5 9.36 7.21 3.73
N LEU A 6 8.94 5.95 3.55
CA LEU A 6 7.55 5.57 3.31
C LEU A 6 6.85 5.17 4.61
N LYS A 7 5.64 5.69 4.81
CA LYS A 7 4.74 5.31 5.90
C LYS A 7 3.78 4.23 5.46
N PHE A 8 3.78 3.13 6.22
CA PHE A 8 2.82 2.04 6.06
C PHE A 8 1.47 2.43 6.65
N ILE A 9 0.40 1.95 6.03
CA ILE A 9 -0.93 2.03 6.62
C ILE A 9 -1.09 0.89 7.63
N GLU A 10 -1.49 1.21 8.86
CA GLU A 10 -1.69 0.23 9.93
C GLU A 10 -2.90 -0.68 9.68
N ARG A 11 -4.00 -0.11 9.17
CA ARG A 11 -5.25 -0.83 8.86
C ARG A 11 -5.34 -1.17 7.37
N ASN A 12 -4.74 -2.29 6.98
CA ASN A 12 -4.82 -2.80 5.62
C ASN A 12 -5.72 -4.04 5.57
N PHE A 13 -6.84 -3.98 4.85
CA PHE A 13 -7.78 -5.10 4.65
C PHE A 13 -7.29 -6.15 3.67
N ARG A 14 -6.22 -5.85 2.90
CA ARG A 14 -5.58 -6.82 2.02
C ARG A 14 -4.67 -7.72 2.83
N PHE A 15 -4.89 -9.03 2.75
CA PHE A 15 -3.93 -10.01 3.25
C PHE A 15 -3.09 -10.59 2.10
N MET A 16 -1.88 -11.01 2.42
CA MET A 16 -1.06 -11.86 1.59
C MET A 16 -0.61 -13.04 2.44
N ASP A 17 -0.87 -14.26 1.97
CA ASP A 17 -0.42 -15.45 2.69
C ASP A 17 1.13 -15.56 2.68
N GLN A 18 1.68 -16.23 3.70
CA GLN A 18 3.13 -16.33 3.90
C GLN A 18 3.87 -16.96 2.71
N LYS A 19 3.25 -17.95 2.03
CA LYS A 19 3.87 -18.63 0.89
C LYS A 19 4.01 -17.67 -0.28
N THR A 20 2.94 -16.93 -0.59
CA THR A 20 2.93 -15.90 -1.64
C THR A 20 3.91 -14.77 -1.33
N PHE A 21 3.94 -14.29 -0.08
CA PHE A 21 4.88 -13.25 0.34
C PHE A 21 6.34 -13.71 0.21
N SER A 22 6.65 -14.93 0.65
CA SER A 22 8.02 -15.48 0.54
C SER A 22 8.47 -15.63 -0.90
N ALA A 23 7.57 -16.02 -1.81
CA ALA A 23 7.86 -16.06 -3.24
C ALA A 23 8.13 -14.66 -3.82
N LEU A 24 7.36 -13.66 -3.40
CA LEU A 24 7.58 -12.27 -3.79
C LEU A 24 8.95 -11.75 -3.35
N VAL A 25 9.35 -11.98 -2.10
CA VAL A 25 10.68 -11.63 -1.59
C VAL A 25 11.78 -12.30 -2.41
N SER A 26 11.64 -13.61 -2.69
CA SER A 26 12.61 -14.36 -3.49
C SER A 26 12.78 -13.77 -4.90
N ASN A 27 11.66 -13.42 -5.55
CA ASN A 27 11.68 -12.82 -6.88
C ASN A 27 12.37 -11.45 -6.86
N ILE A 28 12.00 -10.56 -5.93
CA ILE A 28 12.63 -9.24 -5.81
C ILE A 28 14.14 -9.38 -5.52
N LYS A 29 14.52 -10.32 -4.65
CA LYS A 29 15.93 -10.57 -4.32
C LYS A 29 16.74 -11.08 -5.51
N LYS A 30 16.12 -11.88 -6.38
CA LYS A 30 16.71 -12.40 -7.62
C LYS A 30 16.83 -11.28 -8.67
N ASP A 31 15.75 -10.55 -8.88
CA ASP A 31 15.63 -9.57 -9.98
C ASP A 31 16.29 -8.23 -9.63
N LYS A 32 16.50 -7.94 -8.34
CA LYS A 32 17.09 -6.70 -7.80
C LYS A 32 16.25 -5.44 -8.00
N PHE A 33 15.01 -5.58 -8.46
CA PHE A 33 14.07 -4.47 -8.55
C PHE A 33 12.64 -4.98 -8.37
N LEU A 34 11.74 -4.05 -8.05
CA LEU A 34 10.32 -4.31 -7.98
C LEU A 34 9.69 -4.07 -9.37
N THR A 35 9.03 -5.10 -9.91
CA THR A 35 8.40 -5.05 -11.25
C THR A 35 7.06 -4.31 -11.28
N SER A 36 6.59 -3.81 -10.13
CA SER A 36 5.31 -3.10 -10.02
C SER A 36 5.41 -1.96 -9.02
N THR A 37 4.96 -0.79 -9.44
CA THR A 37 5.19 0.46 -8.73
C THR A 37 4.11 0.68 -7.66
N PRO A 38 4.47 0.88 -6.36
CA PRO A 38 3.49 1.26 -5.34
C PRO A 38 2.87 2.62 -5.62
N LEU A 39 1.63 2.80 -5.16
CA LEU A 39 0.94 4.08 -5.18
C LEU A 39 1.15 4.76 -3.82
N VAL A 40 1.69 5.98 -3.85
CA VAL A 40 2.07 6.75 -2.67
C VAL A 40 1.41 8.11 -2.73
N MET A 41 0.82 8.52 -1.62
CA MET A 41 0.30 9.87 -1.43
C MET A 41 1.33 10.70 -0.69
N LYS A 42 1.61 11.90 -1.17
CA LYS A 42 2.30 12.92 -0.38
C LYS A 42 1.26 13.68 0.44
N LYS A 43 1.45 13.74 1.76
CA LYS A 43 0.63 14.51 2.70
C LYS A 43 1.56 15.29 3.61
N ASP A 44 1.54 16.61 3.50
CA ASP A 44 2.52 17.49 4.15
C ASP A 44 3.96 17.05 3.82
N ASP A 45 4.74 16.66 4.83
CA ASP A 45 6.11 16.15 4.68
C ASP A 45 6.19 14.61 4.60
N ASP A 46 5.06 13.92 4.66
CA ASP A 46 4.98 12.46 4.71
C ASP A 46 4.63 11.82 3.36
N TYR A 47 5.17 10.62 3.14
CA TYR A 47 4.85 9.77 1.98
C TYR A 47 4.13 8.49 2.44
N ILE A 48 2.82 8.43 2.24
CA ILE A 48 1.97 7.34 2.74
C ILE A 48 1.69 6.33 1.62
N ILE A 49 1.93 5.05 1.86
CA ILE A 49 1.73 3.98 0.87
C ILE A 49 0.24 3.63 0.78
N ILE A 50 -0.47 4.10 -0.25
CA ILE A 50 -1.89 3.83 -0.48
C ILE A 50 -2.13 2.41 -1.01
N SER A 51 -1.27 1.96 -1.93
CA SER A 51 -1.32 0.60 -2.48
C SER A 51 0.07 0.01 -2.64
N GLY A 52 0.19 -1.31 -2.45
CA GLY A 52 1.46 -2.02 -2.54
C GLY A 52 2.20 -2.20 -1.21
N ASN A 53 1.56 -2.01 -0.06
CA ASN A 53 2.17 -2.19 1.27
C ASN A 53 3.00 -3.50 1.39
N HIS A 54 2.44 -4.64 0.96
CA HIS A 54 3.15 -5.93 1.00
C HIS A 54 4.37 -5.98 0.09
N ARG A 55 4.34 -5.28 -1.05
CA ARG A 55 5.48 -5.21 -1.98
C ARG A 55 6.61 -4.39 -1.38
N VAL A 56 6.28 -3.26 -0.75
CA VAL A 56 7.27 -2.43 -0.05
C VAL A 56 7.90 -3.22 1.10
N LYS A 57 7.11 -3.94 1.91
CA LYS A 57 7.64 -4.87 2.93
C LYS A 57 8.56 -5.93 2.32
N ALA A 58 8.16 -6.53 1.21
CA ALA A 58 8.98 -7.54 0.54
C ALA A 58 10.29 -6.97 -0.02
N CYS A 59 10.32 -5.71 -0.45
CA CYS A 59 11.55 -5.01 -0.83
C CYS A 59 12.50 -4.85 0.36
N ILE A 60 11.99 -4.49 1.55
CA ILE A 60 12.79 -4.43 2.78
C ILE A 60 13.44 -5.79 3.05
N ASP A 61 12.65 -6.87 3.07
CA ASP A 61 13.13 -8.22 3.33
C ASP A 61 14.11 -8.74 2.25
N ALA A 62 13.99 -8.23 1.03
CA ALA A 62 14.90 -8.54 -0.07
C ALA A 62 16.20 -7.72 -0.03
N GLY A 63 16.32 -6.73 0.87
CA GLY A 63 17.46 -5.81 0.95
C GLY A 63 17.49 -4.80 -0.20
N ILE A 64 16.31 -4.30 -0.60
CA ILE A 64 16.16 -3.25 -1.59
C ILE A 64 15.82 -1.93 -0.89
N ASP A 65 16.74 -0.98 -0.99
CA ASP A 65 16.72 0.26 -0.21
C ASP A 65 15.92 1.36 -0.90
N GLU A 66 15.85 1.28 -2.23
CA GLU A 66 15.22 2.27 -3.08
C GLU A 66 14.27 1.62 -4.08
N ILE A 67 13.09 2.22 -4.22
CA ILE A 67 12.06 1.77 -5.16
C ILE A 67 11.49 2.95 -5.95
N TYR A 68 10.97 2.64 -7.13
CA TYR A 68 10.12 3.56 -7.88
C TYR A 68 8.73 3.58 -7.25
N CYS A 69 8.12 4.76 -7.18
CA CYS A 69 6.76 4.97 -6.68
C CYS A 69 6.01 5.88 -7.65
N ILE A 70 4.71 5.65 -7.80
CA ILE A 70 3.80 6.66 -8.36
C ILE A 70 3.41 7.53 -7.17
N VAL A 71 3.75 8.82 -7.24
CA VAL A 71 3.46 9.79 -6.19
C VAL A 71 2.40 10.75 -6.70
N PHE A 72 1.35 10.94 -5.92
CA PHE A 72 0.40 12.02 -6.14
C PHE A 72 0.38 12.97 -4.95
N ASP A 73 0.16 14.25 -5.25
CA ASP A 73 0.13 15.35 -4.29
C ASP A 73 -1.22 16.06 -4.49
N TYR A 74 -2.09 15.96 -3.50
CA TYR A 74 -3.39 16.62 -3.49
C TYR A 74 -3.45 17.55 -2.29
N LEU A 75 -3.87 18.79 -2.53
CA LEU A 75 -4.18 19.72 -1.47
C LEU A 75 -5.52 19.31 -0.82
N ASN A 76 -5.59 19.39 0.51
CA ASN A 76 -6.81 19.15 1.31
C ASN A 76 -7.39 17.72 1.24
N VAL A 77 -6.55 16.69 1.16
CA VAL A 77 -7.03 15.29 1.26
C VAL A 77 -7.50 14.98 2.67
N THR A 78 -8.74 14.50 2.79
CA THR A 78 -9.28 14.02 4.07
C THR A 78 -8.90 12.56 4.32
N GLU A 79 -8.97 12.10 5.58
CA GLU A 79 -8.78 10.67 5.89
C GLU A 79 -9.79 9.77 5.15
N ASP A 80 -11.00 10.26 4.92
CA ASP A 80 -12.03 9.54 4.16
C ASP A 80 -11.63 9.38 2.68
N ASP A 81 -10.96 10.37 2.08
CA ASP A 81 -10.46 10.28 0.71
C ASP A 81 -9.32 9.28 0.58
N ILE A 82 -8.41 9.27 1.57
CA ILE A 82 -7.34 8.26 1.67
C ILE A 82 -7.96 6.87 1.72
N LEU A 83 -8.98 6.70 2.56
CA LEU A 83 -9.68 5.43 2.73
C LEU A 83 -10.41 4.99 1.45
N ARG A 84 -11.11 5.92 0.79
CA ARG A 84 -11.77 5.68 -0.51
C ARG A 84 -10.77 5.24 -1.57
N LEU A 85 -9.61 5.89 -1.66
CA LEU A 85 -8.55 5.51 -2.59
C LEU A 85 -7.97 4.13 -2.29
N GLN A 86 -7.75 3.81 -1.01
CA GLN A 86 -7.32 2.46 -0.63
C GLN A 86 -8.35 1.42 -1.05
N ILE A 87 -9.63 1.67 -0.79
CA ILE A 87 -10.73 0.76 -1.14
C ILE A 87 -10.79 0.59 -2.68
N SER A 88 -10.85 1.68 -3.44
CA SER A 88 -11.01 1.62 -4.91
C SER A 88 -9.82 0.97 -5.62
N HIS A 89 -8.59 1.27 -5.21
CA HIS A 89 -7.40 0.70 -5.83
C HIS A 89 -7.12 -0.73 -5.39
N ASN A 90 -7.48 -1.09 -4.15
CA ASN A 90 -7.18 -2.41 -3.62
C ASN A 90 -8.31 -3.42 -3.82
N LEU A 91 -9.58 -3.03 -4.03
CA LEU A 91 -10.69 -3.96 -4.35
C LEU A 91 -10.60 -4.58 -5.75
N LEU A 92 -9.90 -3.94 -6.69
CA LEU A 92 -9.87 -4.40 -8.09
C LEU A 92 -9.02 -5.66 -8.32
N SER A 93 -8.27 -6.16 -7.31
CA SER A 93 -7.47 -7.38 -7.47
C SER A 93 -7.03 -8.04 -6.14
N GLY A 94 -7.59 -9.21 -5.79
CA GLY A 94 -7.05 -10.16 -4.80
C GLY A 94 -8.12 -10.86 -3.92
N LYS A 95 -7.69 -11.66 -2.92
CA LYS A 95 -8.57 -12.23 -1.86
C LYS A 95 -8.76 -11.23 -0.72
N ASP A 96 -9.98 -10.80 -0.47
CA ASP A 96 -10.29 -9.74 0.50
C ASP A 96 -10.70 -10.34 1.86
N ASP A 97 -10.33 -9.68 2.96
CA ASP A 97 -10.97 -9.91 4.26
C ASP A 97 -12.22 -9.04 4.35
N ILE A 98 -13.38 -9.69 4.22
CA ILE A 98 -14.68 -9.02 4.15
C ILE A 98 -14.98 -8.26 5.46
N ASN A 99 -14.53 -8.75 6.62
CA ASN A 99 -14.82 -8.11 7.90
C ASN A 99 -14.07 -6.78 8.02
N ILE A 100 -12.78 -6.75 7.64
CA ILE A 100 -12.00 -5.49 7.67
C ILE A 100 -12.54 -4.52 6.62
N LEU A 101 -12.99 -5.01 5.46
CA LEU A 101 -13.61 -4.18 4.43
C LEU A 101 -14.87 -3.48 4.97
N GLU A 102 -15.76 -4.20 5.66
CA GLU A 102 -16.96 -3.63 6.29
C GLU A 102 -16.61 -2.60 7.38
N GLU A 103 -15.61 -2.89 8.22
CA GLU A 103 -15.13 -1.93 9.23
C GLU A 103 -14.62 -0.63 8.61
N LEU A 104 -13.92 -0.72 7.47
CA LEU A 104 -13.39 0.44 6.75
C LEU A 104 -14.52 1.22 6.08
N TYR A 105 -15.49 0.56 5.43
CA TYR A 105 -16.66 1.26 4.90
C TYR A 105 -17.43 2.03 5.97
N ASN A 106 -17.57 1.46 7.17
CA ASN A 106 -18.26 2.10 8.30
C ASN A 106 -17.46 3.27 8.93
N GLN A 107 -16.17 3.40 8.63
CA GLN A 107 -15.33 4.52 9.10
C GLN A 107 -15.46 5.77 8.22
N ILE A 108 -15.87 5.62 6.96
CA ILE A 108 -16.14 6.76 6.06
C ILE A 108 -17.38 7.49 6.60
N LYS A 109 -17.21 8.72 7.09
CA LYS A 109 -18.30 9.48 7.71
C LYS A 109 -19.10 10.33 6.74
N ASP A 110 -18.76 10.32 5.45
CA ASP A 110 -19.50 11.06 4.43
C ASP A 110 -20.10 10.14 3.35
N VAL A 111 -21.37 9.80 3.56
CA VAL A 111 -22.33 9.46 2.51
C VAL A 111 -23.60 10.28 2.75
N THR A 112 -23.54 11.60 2.49
CA THR A 112 -24.75 12.41 2.29
C THR A 112 -24.61 13.24 1.02
#